data_AF-A0A0C2JAI2-F1
#
_entry.id   AF-A0A0C2JAI2-F1
#
_cell.length_a   1.000
_cell.length_b   1.000
_cell.length_c   1.000
_cell.angle_alpha   90.00
_cell.angle_beta   90.00
_cell.angle_gamma   90.00
#
_symmetry.space_group_name_H-M   'P 1'
#
loop_
_entity.id
_entity.type
_entity.pdbx_description
1 polymer ?
#
loop_
_entity_poly.entity_id
_entity_poly.type
_entity_poly.pdbx_seq_one_letter_code
_entity_poly.pdbx_strand_id
1 'polypeptide(L)'
;MNLLNKQNVPENFTNFHMLYIRESIIICGVWGCEPITNYNVLFSYNTKSGVCKRYQPPIDITKPYLSTITCDDGNTIYICTIKNVDNSIGNHQICSLISFDVNYVIWEILYSHVEVNADNQPVLMDIRFFLFQ
;
A
#
# COMPACT_ATOMS: atom_id res chain seq x y z
N MET A 1 17.97 -5.71 32.24
CA MET A 1 17.71 -6.56 31.05
C MET A 1 16.60 -5.86 30.27
N ASN A 2 16.96 -4.96 29.34
CA ASN A 2 16.01 -4.12 28.62
C ASN A 2 15.58 -4.86 27.35
N LEU A 3 14.35 -5.39 27.36
CA LEU A 3 13.64 -5.86 26.17
C LEU A 3 13.30 -4.63 25.31
N LEU A 4 14.29 -4.07 24.63
CA LEU A 4 14.06 -3.13 23.54
C LEU A 4 13.28 -3.88 22.47
N ASN A 5 12.07 -3.39 22.17
CA ASN A 5 11.20 -3.79 21.09
C ASN A 5 11.99 -3.97 19.79
N LYS A 6 12.53 -5.17 19.58
CA LYS A 6 13.16 -5.59 18.36
C LYS A 6 12.03 -5.94 17.39
N GLN A 7 11.26 -4.93 16.99
CA GLN A 7 10.43 -5.07 15.80
C GLN A 7 11.41 -5.12 14.63
N ASN A 8 11.82 -6.35 14.31
CA ASN A 8 12.69 -6.63 13.18
C ASN A 8 12.06 -6.01 11.94
N VAL A 9 12.87 -5.28 11.17
CA VAL A 9 12.51 -4.87 9.82
C VAL A 9 12.06 -6.15 9.08
N PRO A 10 10.91 -6.16 8.41
CA PRO A 10 10.40 -7.40 7.83
C PRO A 10 11.37 -7.90 6.76
N GLU A 11 11.71 -9.17 6.89
CA GLU A 11 12.42 -9.91 5.86
C GLU A 11 11.40 -10.28 4.77
N ASN A 12 11.83 -10.26 3.50
CA ASN A 12 11.05 -10.67 2.32
C ASN A 12 9.91 -9.72 1.89
N PHE A 13 10.24 -8.44 1.65
CA PHE A 13 9.38 -7.56 0.87
C PHE A 13 9.58 -7.75 -0.63
N THR A 14 8.49 -7.85 -1.37
CA THR A 14 8.49 -7.74 -2.83
C THR A 14 7.52 -6.63 -3.25
N ASN A 15 7.75 -6.06 -4.44
CA ASN A 15 6.90 -5.02 -5.01
C ASN A 15 6.60 -3.88 -4.03
N PHE A 16 7.65 -3.40 -3.34
CA PHE A 16 7.52 -2.35 -2.34
C PHE A 16 7.85 -0.98 -2.93
N HIS A 17 7.16 0.03 -2.42
CA HIS A 17 7.47 1.44 -2.58
C HIS A 17 7.94 2.01 -1.25
N MET A 18 8.87 2.96 -1.33
CA MET A 18 9.38 3.68 -0.17
C MET A 18 9.09 5.17 -0.31
N LEU A 19 8.64 5.78 0.77
CA LEU A 19 8.41 7.21 0.88
C LEU A 19 9.16 7.74 2.11
N TYR A 20 9.57 9.00 2.07
CA TYR A 20 10.21 9.64 3.21
C TYR A 20 9.30 10.74 3.75
N ILE A 21 8.71 10.51 4.93
CA ILE A 21 7.78 11.45 5.56
C ILE A 21 8.36 11.89 6.90
N ARG A 22 8.72 13.17 6.97
CA ARG A 22 9.36 13.81 8.13
C ARG A 22 10.67 13.13 8.56
N GLU A 23 10.60 12.23 9.53
CA GLU A 23 11.73 11.50 10.13
C GLU A 23 11.51 9.99 10.04
N SER A 24 10.58 9.57 9.18
CA SER A 24 10.18 8.19 9.03
C SER A 24 10.33 7.75 7.58
N ILE A 25 10.97 6.61 7.37
CA ILE A 25 10.89 5.86 6.11
C ILE A 25 9.62 5.05 6.16
N ILE A 26 8.75 5.27 5.19
CA ILE A 26 7.52 4.52 5.02
C ILE A 26 7.76 3.47 3.95
N ILE A 27 7.44 2.22 4.25
CA ILE A 27 7.56 1.09 3.33
C ILE A 27 6.16 0.55 3.10
N CYS A 28 5.67 0.69 1.88
CA CYS A 28 4.40 0.14 1.43
C CYS A 28 4.70 -1.02 0.49
N GLY A 29 4.18 -2.21 0.74
CA GLY A 29 4.44 -3.31 -0.19
C GLY A 29 3.69 -4.57 0.14
N VAL A 30 4.00 -5.60 -0.64
CA VAL A 30 3.47 -6.93 -0.42
C VAL A 30 4.42 -7.69 0.49
N TRP A 31 3.87 -8.19 1.60
CA TRP A 31 4.59 -9.05 2.53
C TRP A 31 4.03 -10.46 2.46
N GLY A 32 4.92 -11.43 2.20
CA GLY A 32 4.59 -12.85 2.09
C GLY A 32 5.69 -13.63 1.35
N CYS A 33 5.99 -14.83 1.82
CA CYS A 33 6.92 -15.76 1.15
C CYS A 33 6.20 -16.72 0.19
N GLU A 34 4.87 -16.77 0.25
CA GLU A 34 4.05 -17.72 -0.50
C GLU A 34 2.94 -16.97 -1.27
N PRO A 35 2.59 -17.43 -2.48
CA PRO A 35 1.62 -16.76 -3.36
C PRO A 35 0.20 -16.61 -2.78
N ILE A 36 -0.08 -17.24 -1.64
CA ILE A 36 -1.42 -17.36 -1.04
C ILE A 36 -1.64 -16.38 0.11
N THR A 37 -0.59 -15.81 0.71
CA THR A 37 -0.68 -14.95 1.92
C THR A 37 -0.05 -13.58 1.72
N ASN A 38 -0.20 -13.03 0.52
CA ASN A 38 0.26 -11.70 0.19
C ASN A 38 -0.65 -10.65 0.85
N TYR A 39 -0.13 -9.94 1.85
CA TYR A 39 -0.81 -8.81 2.47
C TYR A 39 -0.17 -7.50 2.03
N ASN A 40 -0.99 -6.53 1.65
CA ASN A 40 -0.56 -5.15 1.64
C ASN A 40 -0.24 -4.75 3.08
N VAL A 41 1.00 -4.37 3.33
CA VAL A 41 1.44 -3.91 4.65
C VAL A 41 2.09 -2.55 4.53
N LEU A 42 1.89 -1.74 5.57
CA LEU A 42 2.50 -0.45 5.71
C LEU A 42 3.42 -0.47 6.93
N PHE A 43 4.68 -0.11 6.74
CA PHE A 43 5.65 0.04 7.83
C PHE A 43 6.15 1.47 7.90
N SER A 44 6.38 1.95 9.12
CA SER A 44 7.16 3.17 9.35
C SER A 44 8.40 2.85 10.17
N TYR A 45 9.57 3.23 9.67
CA TYR A 45 10.82 3.19 10.40
C TYR A 45 11.26 4.62 10.74
N ASN A 46 11.21 4.99 12.01
CA ASN A 46 11.70 6.29 12.45
C ASN A 46 13.24 6.29 12.48
N THR A 47 13.85 7.18 11.69
CA THR A 47 15.30 7.21 11.49
C THR A 47 16.07 7.76 12.68
N LYS A 48 15.42 8.52 13.58
CA LYS A 48 16.03 9.03 14.81
C LYS A 48 15.97 8.03 15.96
N SER A 49 14.80 7.44 16.19
CA SER A 49 14.58 6.52 17.33
C SER A 49 14.91 5.07 16.99
N GLY A 50 15.08 4.73 15.72
CA GLY A 50 15.26 3.35 15.25
C GLY A 50 14.02 2.47 15.45
N VAL A 51 12.86 3.08 15.74
CA VAL A 51 11.62 2.35 16.03
C VAL A 51 10.91 2.05 14.74
N CYS A 52 10.69 0.75 14.48
CA CYS A 52 9.79 0.27 13.44
C CYS A 52 8.37 0.16 14.00
N LYS A 53 7.36 0.46 13.18
CA LYS A 53 5.94 0.20 13.46
C LYS A 53 5.28 -0.38 12.21
N ARG A 54 4.37 -1.34 12.41
CA ARG A 54 3.51 -1.91 11.38
C ARG A 54 2.10 -1.34 11.51
N TYR A 55 1.51 -0.95 10.39
CA TYR A 55 0.11 -0.58 10.27
C TYR A 55 -0.60 -1.59 9.37
N GLN A 56 -1.67 -2.18 9.89
CA GLN A 56 -2.50 -3.11 9.13
C GLN A 56 -3.59 -2.31 8.41
N PRO A 57 -3.71 -2.39 7.08
CA PRO A 57 -4.82 -1.77 6.36
C PRO A 57 -6.15 -2.48 6.70
N PRO A 58 -7.29 -1.81 6.46
CA PRO A 58 -8.60 -2.44 6.62
C PRO A 58 -8.73 -3.73 5.79
N ILE A 59 -9.39 -4.73 6.37
CA ILE A 59 -9.38 -6.16 5.98
C ILE A 59 -9.84 -6.43 4.54
N ASP A 60 -10.60 -5.54 3.90
CA ASP A 60 -11.17 -5.79 2.58
C ASP A 60 -10.19 -5.59 1.41
N ILE A 61 -8.95 -5.15 1.67
CA ILE A 61 -7.93 -4.85 0.66
C ILE A 61 -6.92 -6.01 0.53
N THR A 62 -7.19 -7.16 1.16
CA THR A 62 -6.25 -8.29 1.26
C THR A 62 -6.21 -9.20 0.05
N LYS A 63 -6.95 -8.91 -1.04
CA LYS A 63 -6.66 -9.61 -2.30
C LYS A 63 -5.30 -9.10 -2.82
N PRO A 64 -4.33 -9.98 -3.12
CA PRO A 64 -3.07 -9.55 -3.70
C PRO A 64 -3.31 -8.87 -5.03
N TYR A 65 -3.20 -7.55 -5.02
CA TYR A 65 -3.18 -6.75 -6.25
C TYR A 65 -1.74 -6.73 -6.77
N LEU A 66 -1.61 -6.87 -8.09
CA LEU A 66 -0.33 -7.12 -8.76
C LEU A 66 0.63 -5.93 -8.65
N SER A 67 0.10 -4.73 -8.48
CA SER A 67 0.89 -3.52 -8.32
C SER A 67 0.22 -2.55 -7.36
N THR A 68 1.05 -1.80 -6.63
CA THR A 68 0.63 -0.73 -5.74
C THR A 68 1.42 0.52 -6.10
N ILE A 69 0.74 1.64 -6.31
CA ILE A 69 1.38 2.95 -6.46
C ILE A 69 1.12 3.74 -5.19
N THR A 70 2.14 4.41 -4.67
CA THR A 70 2.04 5.21 -3.46
C THR A 70 2.62 6.59 -3.64
N CYS A 71 1.96 7.60 -3.06
CA CYS A 71 2.48 8.95 -2.93
C CYS A 71 2.09 9.52 -1.57
N ASP A 72 2.67 10.65 -1.21
CA ASP A 72 2.35 11.39 0.01
C ASP A 72 1.93 12.83 -0.29
N ASP A 73 1.08 13.37 0.59
CA ASP A 73 0.79 14.80 0.72
C ASP A 73 0.88 15.16 2.21
N GLY A 74 1.98 15.80 2.60
CA GLY A 74 2.26 16.16 3.98
C GLY A 74 2.44 14.93 4.89
N ASN A 75 1.38 14.53 5.61
CA ASN A 75 1.42 13.38 6.53
C ASN A 75 0.47 12.25 6.09
N THR A 76 -0.19 12.43 4.94
CA THR A 76 -1.16 11.48 4.42
C THR A 76 -0.51 10.72 3.27
N ILE A 77 -0.48 9.40 3.39
CA ILE A 77 -0.02 8.51 2.34
C ILE A 77 -1.24 8.04 1.55
N TYR A 78 -1.18 8.14 0.24
CA TYR A 78 -2.17 7.58 -0.66
C TYR A 78 -1.63 6.29 -1.25
N ILE A 79 -2.45 5.24 -1.25
CA ILE A 79 -2.11 3.92 -1.76
C ILE A 79 -3.17 3.53 -2.78
N CYS A 80 -2.75 3.39 -4.04
CA CYS A 80 -3.58 2.96 -5.15
C CYS A 80 -3.21 1.53 -5.52
N THR A 81 -4.16 0.60 -5.43
CA THR A 81 -3.94 -0.81 -5.80
C THR A 81 -4.49 -1.09 -7.19
N ILE A 82 -3.72 -1.80 -8.00
CA ILE A 82 -4.02 -2.04 -9.42
C ILE A 82 -3.96 -3.54 -9.71
N LYS A 83 -4.93 -4.03 -10.49
CA LYS A 83 -4.97 -5.40 -11.02
C LYS A 83 -4.81 -5.36 -12.53
N ASN A 84 -4.06 -6.31 -13.08
CA ASN A 84 -4.06 -6.60 -14.51
C ASN A 84 -5.31 -7.40 -14.82
N VAL A 85 -6.19 -6.86 -15.67
CA VAL A 85 -7.46 -7.49 -16.02
C VAL A 85 -7.23 -8.60 -17.06
N ASP A 86 -6.20 -8.46 -17.90
CA ASP A 86 -5.82 -9.42 -18.93
C ASP A 86 -4.29 -9.54 -19.03
N ASN A 87 -3.81 -10.63 -19.63
CA ASN A 87 -2.39 -10.80 -20.01
C ASN A 87 -1.97 -9.83 -21.14
N SER A 88 -2.86 -8.96 -21.61
CA SER A 88 -2.53 -7.91 -22.56
C SER A 88 -1.85 -6.73 -21.85
N ILE A 89 -0.73 -6.31 -22.41
CA ILE A 89 0.02 -5.14 -21.96
C ILE A 89 -0.90 -3.91 -22.05
N GLY A 90 -1.23 -3.29 -20.91
CA GLY A 90 -1.96 -2.02 -20.84
C GLY A 90 -3.32 -2.07 -20.15
N ASN A 91 -3.90 -3.24 -19.89
CA ASN A 91 -5.21 -3.36 -19.24
C ASN A 91 -5.07 -3.39 -17.70
N HIS A 92 -4.78 -2.22 -17.13
CA HIS A 92 -4.69 -2.00 -15.70
C HIS A 92 -6.03 -1.45 -15.17
N GLN A 93 -6.52 -2.04 -14.09
CA GLN A 93 -7.73 -1.58 -13.41
C GLN A 93 -7.41 -1.21 -11.96
N ILE A 94 -7.88 -0.04 -11.55
CA ILE A 94 -7.81 0.38 -10.14
C ILE A 94 -8.81 -0.44 -9.35
N CYS A 95 -8.31 -1.12 -8.33
CA CYS A 95 -9.15 -1.89 -7.41
C CYS A 95 -9.50 -1.09 -6.16
N SER A 96 -8.58 -0.26 -5.67
CA SER A 96 -8.84 0.58 -4.51
C SER A 96 -7.90 1.78 -4.49
N LEU A 97 -8.38 2.86 -3.89
CA LEU A 97 -7.59 4.01 -3.47
C LEU A 97 -7.89 4.23 -2.00
N ILE A 98 -6.85 4.18 -1.18
CA ILE A 98 -6.95 4.44 0.26
C ILE A 98 -5.97 5.53 0.66
N SER A 99 -6.28 6.21 1.75
CA SER A 99 -5.35 7.08 2.42
C SER A 99 -5.03 6.58 3.82
N PHE A 100 -3.85 6.92 4.30
CA PHE A 100 -3.40 6.67 5.66
C PHE A 100 -2.76 7.93 6.24
N ASP A 101 -3.35 8.45 7.30
CA ASP A 101 -2.78 9.57 8.06
C ASP A 101 -1.81 9.03 9.13
N VAL A 102 -0.53 9.38 8.98
CA VAL A 102 0.55 8.89 9.87
C VAL A 102 0.45 9.48 11.29
N ASN A 103 -0.10 10.68 11.45
CA ASN A 103 -0.19 11.33 12.76
C ASN A 103 -1.31 10.72 13.60
N TYR A 104 -2.47 10.48 12.98
CA TYR A 104 -3.65 9.98 13.68
C TYR A 104 -3.79 8.46 13.60
N VAL A 105 -2.99 7.79 12.76
CA VAL A 105 -3.06 6.35 12.50
C VAL A 105 -4.46 5.98 12.00
N ILE A 106 -4.98 6.77 11.07
CA ILE A 106 -6.33 6.63 10.51
C ILE A 106 -6.20 6.16 9.06
N TRP A 107 -6.99 5.13 8.71
CA TRP A 107 -7.20 4.69 7.35
C TRP A 107 -8.51 5.24 6.81
N GLU A 108 -8.53 5.68 5.57
CA GLU A 108 -9.75 6.06 4.86
C GLU A 108 -9.80 5.38 3.49
N ILE A 109 -10.96 4.84 3.14
CA ILE A 109 -11.19 4.24 1.83
C ILE A 109 -11.79 5.34 0.95
N LEU A 110 -10.98 5.86 0.02
CA LEU A 110 -11.39 6.92 -0.91
C LEU A 110 -12.13 6.34 -2.12
N TYR A 111 -11.72 5.14 -2.54
CA TYR A 111 -12.36 4.38 -3.61
C TYR A 111 -12.16 2.89 -3.37
N SER A 112 -13.21 2.09 -3.58
CA SER A 112 -13.13 0.65 -3.59
C SER A 112 -14.00 0.11 -4.71
N HIS A 113 -13.40 -0.70 -5.58
CA HIS A 113 -14.14 -1.42 -6.59
C HIS A 113 -14.75 -2.67 -5.97
N VAL A 114 -16.06 -2.62 -5.68
CA VAL A 114 -16.83 -3.82 -5.36
C VAL A 114 -17.22 -4.48 -6.68
N GLU A 115 -16.72 -5.69 -6.95
CA GLU A 115 -17.21 -6.55 -8.04
C GLU A 115 -18.69 -6.90 -7.77
N VAL A 116 -19.60 -5.95 -8.00
CA VAL A 116 -21.02 -6.24 -8.12
C VAL A 116 -21.20 -6.76 -9.53
N ASN A 117 -21.68 -8.00 -9.68
CA ASN A 117 -21.97 -8.73 -10.92
C ASN A 117 -22.95 -8.01 -11.87
N ALA A 118 -22.67 -6.77 -12.25
CA ALA A 118 -23.37 -6.04 -13.29
C ALA A 118 -22.50 -6.14 -14.54
N ASP A 119 -23.11 -6.41 -15.70
CA ASP A 119 -22.51 -6.39 -17.04
C ASP A 119 -21.85 -5.04 -17.45
N ASN A 120 -21.70 -4.12 -16.50
CA ASN A 120 -21.02 -2.85 -16.66
C ASN A 120 -19.55 -3.05 -16.30
N GLN A 121 -18.74 -3.37 -17.31
CA GLN A 121 -17.30 -3.41 -17.12
C GLN A 121 -16.80 -2.11 -16.47
N PRO A 122 -15.92 -2.20 -15.46
CA PRO A 122 -15.31 -1.02 -14.86
C PRO A 122 -14.61 -0.20 -15.92
N VAL A 123 -14.76 1.12 -15.84
CA VAL A 123 -14.06 2.05 -16.73
C VAL A 123 -12.56 1.83 -16.52
N LEU A 124 -11.86 1.47 -17.60
CA LEU A 124 -10.39 1.45 -17.63
C LEU A 124 -9.91 2.86 -17.32
N MET A 125 -9.41 3.08 -16.11
CA MET A 125 -8.80 4.34 -15.72
C MET A 125 -7.29 4.22 -15.88
N ASP A 126 -6.75 4.87 -16.90
CA ASP A 126 -5.31 5.14 -17.02
C ASP A 126 -4.96 6.30 -16.07
N ILE A 127 -4.58 5.98 -14.83
CA ILE A 127 -4.02 6.99 -13.92
C ILE A 127 -2.53 7.13 -14.22
N ARG A 128 -2.18 8.28 -14.81
CA ARG A 128 -0.79 8.73 -14.89
C ARG A 128 -0.49 9.57 -13.67
N PHE A 129 0.24 8.99 -12.72
CA PHE A 129 0.82 9.77 -11.63
C PHE A 129 1.98 10.58 -12.20
N PHE A 130 1.81 11.90 -12.31
CA PHE A 130 2.91 12.81 -12.55
C PHE A 130 3.66 12.99 -11.23
N LEU A 131 4.79 12.29 -11.08
CA LEU A 131 5.75 12.58 -10.03
C LEU A 131 6.46 13.87 -10.42
N PHE A 132 6.05 15.00 -9.85
CA PHE A 132 6.86 16.21 -9.87
C PHE A 132 7.98 16.00 -8.84
N GLN A 133 9.19 15.70 -9.32
CA GLN A 133 10.41 15.68 -8.51
C GLN A 133 10.92 17.10 -8.29
#